data_AF-A0A1U7MA21-F1
#
_entry.id   AF-A0A1U7MA21-F1
#
_cell.length_a   1.000
_cell.length_b   1.000
_cell.length_c   1.000
_cell.angle_alpha   90.00
_cell.angle_beta   90.00
_cell.angle_gamma   90.00
#
_symmetry.space_group_name_H-M   'P 1'
#
loop_
_entity.id
_entity.type
_entity.pdbx_description
1 polymer ?
#
loop_
_entity_poly.entity_id
_entity_poly.type
_entity_poly.pdbx_seq_one_letter_code
_entity_poly.pdbx_strand_id
1 'polypeptide(L)' 'MSEDLIFWGYRFYQNGRYHKGVELKGVEAVYDFVKEHKDSFYEVRVVDRSDFTVLQTIEGQIVFPIALNME' A
#
# COMPACT_ATOMS: atom_id res chain seq x y z
N MET A 1 -22.02 -9.17 9.39
CA MET A 1 -20.64 -9.45 9.81
C MET A 1 -19.79 -9.00 8.65
N SER A 2 -19.26 -7.77 8.67
CA SER A 2 -18.23 -7.40 7.69
C SER A 2 -17.11 -8.42 7.84
N GLU A 3 -16.71 -9.10 6.77
CA GLU A 3 -15.47 -9.84 6.80
C GLU A 3 -14.39 -8.87 7.32
N ASP A 4 -13.66 -9.24 8.36
CA ASP A 4 -12.57 -8.40 8.89
C ASP A 4 -11.53 -8.26 7.76
N LEU A 5 -11.61 -7.15 7.02
CA LEU A 5 -10.70 -6.85 5.93
C LEU A 5 -9.33 -6.55 6.53
N ILE A 6 -8.46 -7.55 6.55
CA ILE A 6 -7.07 -7.43 6.99
C ILE A 6 -6.19 -7.15 5.78
N PHE A 7 -5.39 -6.10 5.89
CA PHE A 7 -4.38 -5.70 4.92
C PHE A 7 -3.01 -5.63 5.56
N TRP A 8 -1.97 -5.55 4.73
CA TRP A 8 -0.59 -5.30 5.16
C TRP A 8 -0.03 -4.06 4.48
N GLY A 9 0.44 -3.11 5.29
CA GLY A 9 1.07 -1.88 4.83
C GLY A 9 2.60 -1.95 4.90
N TYR A 10 3.25 -1.53 3.82
CA TYR A 10 4.70 -1.48 3.68
C TYR A 10 5.16 -0.08 3.28
N ARG A 11 6.36 0.29 3.72
CA ARG A 11 6.98 1.61 3.51
C ARG A 11 8.40 1.41 3.01
N PHE A 12 8.66 1.84 1.79
CA PHE A 12 9.92 1.63 1.08
C PHE A 12 10.68 2.95 0.94
N TYR A 13 12.00 2.88 1.11
CA TYR A 13 12.93 3.91 0.67
C TYR A 13 13.21 3.75 -0.83
N GLN A 14 13.75 4.80 -1.44
CA GLN A 14 14.09 4.80 -2.87
C GLN A 14 15.11 3.71 -3.27
N ASN A 15 15.90 3.23 -2.32
CA ASN A 15 16.85 2.12 -2.53
C ASN A 15 16.22 0.72 -2.36
N GLY A 16 14.89 0.63 -2.23
CA GLY A 16 14.15 -0.63 -2.11
C GLY A 16 14.18 -1.26 -0.72
N ARG A 17 14.93 -0.72 0.25
CA ARG A 17 14.83 -1.16 1.65
C ARG A 17 13.48 -0.72 2.22
N TYR A 18 12.88 -1.56 3.06
CA TYR A 18 11.56 -1.30 3.61
C TYR A 18 11.48 -1.60 5.10
N HIS A 19 10.53 -0.94 5.75
CA HIS A 19 10.18 -1.22 7.14
C HIS A 19 9.35 -2.50 7.25
N LYS A 20 9.41 -3.17 8.41
CA LYS A 20 8.54 -4.32 8.69
C LYS A 20 7.07 -3.96 8.40
N GLY A 21 6.37 -4.90 7.75
CA GLY A 21 4.95 -4.76 7.42
C GLY A 21 4.09 -4.55 8.67
N VAL A 22 3.05 -3.75 8.52
CA VAL A 22 2.07 -3.42 9.56
C VAL A 22 0.72 -4.00 9.18
N GLU A 23 0.08 -4.74 10.09
CA GLU A 23 -1.28 -5.23 9.92
C GLU A 23 -2.27 -4.07 10.04
N LEU A 24 -3.16 -3.92 9.07
CA LEU A 24 -4.16 -2.86 9.00
C LEU A 24 -5.56 -3.49 8.97
N LYS A 25 -6.44 -3.08 9.88
CA LYS A 25 -7.79 -3.64 10.03
C LYS A 25 -8.82 -2.66 9.49
N GLY A 26 -9.41 -2.98 8.35
CA GLY A 26 -10.43 -2.17 7.70
C GLY A 26 -9.87 -1.02 6.86
N VAL A 27 -10.77 -0.35 6.15
CA VAL A 27 -10.43 0.68 5.15
C VAL A 27 -9.93 1.97 5.83
N GLU A 28 -10.43 2.30 7.03
CA GLU A 28 -9.96 3.47 7.77
C GLU A 28 -8.48 3.34 8.15
N ALA A 29 -8.06 2.17 8.66
CA ALA A 29 -6.66 1.92 8.99
C ALA A 29 -5.75 2.00 7.75
N VAL A 30 -6.23 1.55 6.59
CA VAL A 30 -5.52 1.69 5.32
C VAL A 30 -5.36 3.17 4.94
N TYR A 31 -6.44 3.95 5.02
CA TYR A 31 -6.41 5.37 4.68
C TYR A 31 -5.48 6.16 5.58
N ASP A 32 -5.57 5.97 6.89
CA ASP A 32 -4.73 6.67 7.87
C ASP A 32 -3.26 6.32 7.66
N PHE A 33 -2.94 5.03 7.48
CA PHE A 33 -1.59 4.58 7.20
C PHE A 33 -1.01 5.23 5.94
N VAL A 34 -1.75 5.24 4.83
CA VAL A 34 -1.28 5.84 3.58
C VAL A 34 -1.10 7.34 3.73
N LYS A 35 -2.08 8.03 4.32
CA LYS A 35 -2.04 9.48 4.50
C LYS A 35 -0.84 9.93 5.32
N GLU A 36 -0.50 9.20 6.37
CA GLU A 36 0.64 9.52 7.24
C GLU A 36 1.98 9.32 6.53
N HIS A 37 2.08 8.32 5.64
CA HIS A 37 3.38 7.86 5.16
C HIS A 37 3.71 8.24 3.71
N LYS A 38 2.71 8.50 2.85
CA LYS A 38 2.90 8.66 1.40
C LYS A 38 3.89 9.74 1.00
N ASP A 39 4.00 10.81 1.79
CA ASP A 39 4.87 11.96 1.50
C ASP A 39 6.26 11.84 2.17
N SER A 40 6.44 10.85 3.06
CA SER A 40 7.70 10.60 3.78
C SER A 40 8.51 9.44 3.19
N PHE A 41 7.83 8.51 2.51
CA PHE A 41 8.43 7.31 1.92
C PHE A 41 8.35 7.36 0.40
N TYR A 42 9.36 6.80 -0.26
CA TYR A 42 9.40 6.73 -1.72
C TYR A 42 8.21 5.93 -2.25
N GLU A 43 7.92 4.81 -1.60
CA GLU A 43 6.75 4.01 -1.90
C GLU A 43 6.01 3.59 -0.62
N VAL A 44 4.68 3.68 -0.66
CA VAL A 44 3.78 3.05 0.32
C VAL A 44 2.91 2.05 -0.42
N ARG A 45 2.93 0.79 0.01
CA ARG A 45 2.17 -0.29 -0.62
C ARG A 45 1.28 -0.96 0.39
N VAL A 46 0.02 -1.18 0.02
CA VAL A 46 -0.95 -1.93 0.80
C VAL A 46 -1.37 -3.14 -0.01
N VAL A 47 -1.32 -4.32 0.61
CA VAL A 47 -1.72 -5.58 0.01
C VAL A 47 -2.86 -6.24 0.79
N ASP A 48 -3.65 -7.05 0.12
CA ASP A 48 -4.66 -7.91 0.76
C ASP A 48 -4.02 -9.16 1.40
N ARG A 49 -4.87 -10.04 1.95
CA ARG A 49 -4.46 -11.32 2.55
C ARG A 49 -3.75 -12.29 1.59
N SER A 50 -3.89 -12.08 0.28
CA SER A 50 -3.31 -12.92 -0.76
C SER A 50 -2.06 -12.28 -1.38
N ASP A 51 -1.55 -11.21 -0.77
CA ASP A 51 -0.39 -10.43 -1.23
C ASP A 51 -0.62 -9.68 -2.55
N PHE A 52 -1.87 -9.49 -2.96
CA PHE A 52 -2.19 -8.62 -4.10
C PHE A 52 -2.19 -7.16 -3.67
N THR A 53 -1.53 -6.29 -4.45
CA THR A 53 -1.53 -4.85 -4.19
C THR A 53 -2.91 -4.26 -4.43
N VAL A 54 -3.46 -3.62 -3.40
CA VAL A 54 -4.77 -2.94 -3.45
C VAL A 54 -4.64 -1.43 -3.53
N LEU A 55 -3.54 -0.88 -3.02
CA LEU A 55 -3.20 0.54 -3.12
C LEU A 55 -1.69 0.68 -3.12
N GLN A 56 -1.18 1.54 -3.99
CA GLN A 56 0.22 1.90 -4.03
C GLN A 56 0.36 3.41 -4.22
N THR A 57 1.30 4.00 -3.50
CA THR A 57 1.76 5.36 -3.78
C THR A 57 3.24 5.33 -4.13
N ILE A 58 3.66 6.10 -5.12
CA ILE A 58 5.06 6.34 -5.46
C ILE A 58 5.27 7.86 -5.46
N GLU A 59 6.27 8.34 -4.72
CA GLU A 59 6.58 9.77 -4.56
C GLU A 59 5.33 10.60 -4.18
N GLY A 60 4.54 10.10 -3.23
CA GLY A 60 3.32 10.75 -2.74
C GLY A 60 2.11 10.69 -3.66
N GLN A 61 2.23 10.12 -4.86
CA GLN A 61 1.15 9.98 -5.85
C GLN A 61 0.55 8.58 -5.84
N ILE A 62 -0.78 8.46 -5.89
CA ILE A 62 -1.45 7.16 -6.06
C ILE A 62 -1.18 6.64 -7.47
N VAL A 63 -0.73 5.39 -7.58
CA VAL A 63 -0.50 4.72 -8.86
C VAL A 63 -1.50 3.60 -9.05
N PHE A 64 -2.07 3.52 -10.25
CA PHE A 64 -2.89 2.40 -10.69
C PHE A 64 -2.12 1.60 -11.72
N PRO A 65 -2.29 0.27 -11.77
CA PRO A 65 -1.77 -0.52 -12.87
C PRO A 65 -2.28 0.07 -14.18
N ILE A 66 -1.37 0.56 -15.00
CA ILE A 66 -1.68 0.88 -16.38
C ILE A 66 -1.85 -0.48 -17.05
N ALA A 67 -2.99 -0.73 -17.69
CA ALA A 67 -3.12 -1.92 -18.53
C ALA A 67 -1.93 -1.92 -19.49
N LEU A 68 -0.99 -2.85 -19.28
CA LEU A 68 0.01 -3.15 -20.28
C LEU A 68 -0.81 -3.67 -21.46
N ASN A 69 -0.94 -2.86 -22.51
CA ASN A 69 -1.32 -3.36 -23.81
C ASN A 69 -0.28 -4.44 -24.14
N MET A 70 -0.68 -5.69 -23.98
CA MET A 70 0.04 -6.82 -24.52
C MET A 70 -0.19 -6.78 -26.03
N GLU A 71 0.68 -6.05 -26.74
CA GLU A 71 0.88 -6.26 -28.18
C GLU A 71 1.60 -7.58 -28.44
#